data_AF-A0A532AR07-F1
#
_entry.id   AF-A0A532AR07-F1
#
_cell.length_a   1.000
_cell.length_b   1.000
_cell.length_c   1.000
_cell.angle_alpha   90.00
_cell.angle_beta   90.00
_cell.angle_gamma   90.00
#
_symmetry.space_group_name_H-M   'P 1'
#
loop_
_entity.id
_entity.type
_entity.pdbx_description
1 polymer ?
#
loop_
_entity_poly.entity_id
_entity_poly.type
_entity_poly.pdbx_seq_one_letter_code
_entity_poly.pdbx_strand_id
1 'polypeptide(L)'
;VPISSKLQDRFKTNWELSTARATTVVRYLIDQGTVDRQYLSAVGYADTHPIAANDSEEGRSSNRRIEIVLYPKDLKQIASQVETSTSASR
;
A
#
# COMPACT_ATOMS: atom_id res chain seq x y z
N VAL A 1 2.19 8.90 14.09
CA VAL A 1 2.76 8.20 15.29
C VAL A 1 4.24 8.02 15.09
N PRO A 2 5.11 8.43 16.04
CA PRO A 2 6.55 8.31 15.84
C PRO A 2 7.01 6.85 15.80
N ILE A 3 8.03 6.58 14.98
CA ILE A 3 8.69 5.27 14.94
C ILE A 3 9.43 5.04 16.26
N SER A 4 9.45 3.80 16.74
CA SER A 4 10.25 3.44 17.92
C SER A 4 11.74 3.70 17.68
N SER A 5 12.45 4.14 18.72
CA SER A 5 13.89 4.45 18.65
C SER A 5 14.72 3.30 18.04
N LYS A 6 14.41 2.06 18.41
CA LYS A 6 15.05 0.84 17.86
C LYS A 6 14.95 0.73 16.34
N LEU A 7 13.86 1.23 15.74
CA LEU A 7 13.66 1.18 14.29
C LEU A 7 14.21 2.43 13.58
N GLN A 8 14.41 3.55 14.28
CA GLN A 8 14.93 4.80 13.71
C GLN A 8 16.37 4.69 13.19
N ASP A 9 17.16 3.77 13.75
CA ASP A 9 18.51 3.49 13.26
C ASP A 9 18.51 2.92 11.84
N ARG A 10 17.45 2.17 11.49
CA ARG A 10 17.29 1.50 10.21
C ARG A 10 16.38 2.23 9.24
N PHE A 11 15.34 2.89 9.75
CA PHE A 11 14.33 3.59 8.97
C PHE A 11 14.14 4.99 9.54
N LYS A 12 14.55 6.02 8.79
CA LYS A 12 14.56 7.40 9.29
C LYS A 12 13.16 7.98 9.46
N THR A 13 12.20 7.59 8.62
CA THR A 13 10.81 8.04 8.69
C THR A 13 9.83 6.89 8.48
N ASN A 14 8.55 7.14 8.80
CA ASN A 14 7.47 6.18 8.59
C ASN A 14 7.30 5.82 7.10
N TRP A 15 7.79 6.68 6.19
CA TRP A 15 7.80 6.41 4.77
C TRP A 15 8.74 5.26 4.42
N GLU A 16 9.99 5.27 4.89
CA GLU A 16 10.93 4.18 4.63
C GLU A 16 10.44 2.89 5.30
N LEU A 17 9.93 2.96 6.54
CA LEU A 17 9.44 1.78 7.25
C LEU A 17 8.25 1.14 6.55
N SER A 18 7.23 1.92 6.17
CA SER A 18 6.03 1.39 5.50
C SER A 18 6.36 0.82 4.12
N THR A 19 7.17 1.53 3.34
CA THR A 19 7.62 1.08 2.00
C THR A 19 8.45 -0.21 2.08
N ALA A 20 9.34 -0.33 3.08
CA ALA A 20 10.14 -1.53 3.28
C ALA A 20 9.29 -2.75 3.66
N ARG A 21 8.26 -2.56 4.49
CA ARG A 21 7.31 -3.64 4.84
C ARG A 21 6.51 -4.09 3.61
N ALA A 22 5.98 -3.15 2.83
CA ALA A 22 5.27 -3.46 1.58
C ALA A 22 6.18 -4.21 0.58
N THR A 23 7.43 -3.76 0.43
CA THR A 23 8.41 -4.41 -0.46
C THR A 23 8.73 -5.84 -0.01
N THR A 24 8.81 -6.08 1.31
CA THR A 24 9.02 -7.43 1.85
C THR A 24 7.90 -8.38 1.45
N VAL A 25 6.64 -7.92 1.50
CA VAL A 25 5.48 -8.72 1.09
C VAL A 25 5.51 -9.02 -0.41
N VAL A 26 5.81 -8.02 -1.24
CA VAL A 26 5.95 -8.23 -2.70
C VAL A 26 7.05 -9.24 -3.02
N ARG A 27 8.22 -9.12 -2.38
CA ARG A 27 9.32 -10.08 -2.56
C ARG A 27 8.88 -11.50 -2.18
N TYR A 28 8.23 -11.65 -1.04
CA TYR A 28 7.68 -12.94 -0.62
C TYR A 28 6.73 -13.54 -1.68
N LEU A 29 5.80 -12.75 -2.24
CA LEU A 29 4.89 -13.23 -3.27
C LEU A 29 5.60 -13.63 -4.57
N ILE A 30 6.64 -12.89 -4.96
CA ILE A 30 7.50 -13.24 -6.10
C ILE A 30 8.20 -14.57 -5.83
N ASP A 31 8.77 -14.75 -4.64
CA ASP A 31 9.51 -15.96 -4.24
C ASP A 31 8.61 -17.20 -4.19
N GLN A 32 7.32 -17.03 -3.85
CA GLN A 32 6.33 -18.12 -3.93
C GLN A 32 5.98 -18.52 -5.38
N GLY A 33 6.27 -17.67 -6.37
CA GLY A 33 6.05 -17.97 -7.79
C GLY A 33 4.58 -18.03 -8.23
N THR A 34 3.63 -17.64 -7.37
CA THR A 34 2.19 -17.72 -7.66
C THR A 34 1.66 -16.51 -8.42
N VAL A 35 2.37 -15.38 -8.39
CA VAL A 35 2.00 -14.14 -9.07
C VAL A 35 3.19 -13.62 -9.86
N ASP A 36 2.97 -13.31 -11.14
CA ASP A 36 4.00 -12.70 -11.98
C ASP A 36 4.38 -11.30 -11.42
N ARG A 37 5.69 -11.06 -11.30
CA ARG A 37 6.27 -9.81 -10.81
C ARG A 37 5.74 -8.57 -11.51
N GLN A 38 5.33 -8.66 -12.79
CA GLN A 38 4.80 -7.52 -13.54
C GLN A 38 3.44 -7.02 -13.03
N TYR A 39 2.72 -7.85 -12.25
CA TYR A 39 1.43 -7.49 -11.65
C TYR A 39 1.53 -7.03 -10.20
N LEU A 40 2.73 -6.97 -9.63
CA LEU A 40 2.94 -6.61 -8.24
C LEU A 40 3.54 -5.21 -8.12
N SER A 41 3.03 -4.42 -7.18
CA SER A 41 3.58 -3.13 -6.81
C SER A 41 3.61 -3.00 -5.29
N ALA A 42 4.63 -2.32 -4.76
CA ALA A 42 4.77 -2.00 -3.35
C ALA A 42 4.64 -0.49 -3.15
N VAL A 43 3.75 -0.08 -2.25
CA VAL A 43 3.52 1.33 -1.90
C VAL A 43 3.49 1.46 -0.38
N GLY A 44 4.18 2.48 0.15
CA GLY A 44 4.10 2.84 1.57
C GLY A 44 3.33 4.15 1.74
N TYR A 45 2.42 4.20 2.72
CA TYR A 45 1.59 5.39 3.01
C TYR A 45 1.95 6.08 4.34
N ALA A 46 2.99 5.62 5.04
CA ALA A 46 3.33 6.11 6.37
C ALA A 46 2.09 6.19 7.29
N ASP A 47 1.82 7.35 7.89
CA ASP A 47 0.66 7.62 8.75
C ASP A 47 -0.41 8.49 8.08
N THR A 48 -0.39 8.62 6.76
CA THR A 48 -1.30 9.50 6.01
C THR A 48 -2.71 8.94 5.82
N HIS A 49 -2.91 7.63 6.02
CA HIS A 49 -4.19 6.94 5.83
C HIS A 49 -4.58 6.10 7.07
N PRO A 50 -4.89 6.76 8.21
CA PRO A 50 -5.34 6.07 9.41
C PRO A 50 -6.76 5.52 9.24
N ILE A 51 -7.02 4.35 9.82
CA ILE A 51 -8.37 3.74 9.90
C ILE A 51 -8.95 3.82 11.32
N ALA A 52 -8.14 4.21 12.29
CA ALA A 52 -8.53 4.42 13.67
C ALA A 52 -7.79 5.63 14.25
N ALA A 53 -8.32 6.18 15.36
CA ALA A 53 -7.64 7.24 16.10
C ALA A 53 -6.29 6.75 16.66
N ASN A 54 -5.30 7.65 16.78
CA ASN A 54 -3.95 7.32 17.26
C ASN A 54 -3.77 7.55 18.78
N ASP A 55 -4.84 7.90 19.48
CA ASP A 55 -4.89 8.18 20.93
C ASP A 55 -4.78 6.90 21.77
N SER A 56 -5.45 5.83 21.35
CA SER A 56 -5.44 4.51 21.97
C SER A 56 -4.34 3.60 21.42
N GLU A 57 -3.91 2.61 22.21
CA GLU A 57 -2.94 1.62 21.71
C GLU A 57 -3.59 0.70 20.66
N GLU A 58 -4.86 0.38 20.85
CA GLU A 58 -5.70 -0.40 19.96
C GLU A 58 -5.80 0.28 18.58
N GLY A 59 -6.07 1.59 18.56
CA GLY A 59 -6.14 2.37 17.34
C GLY A 59 -4.79 2.48 16.62
N ARG A 60 -3.70 2.72 17.36
CA ARG A 60 -2.34 2.69 16.79
C ARG A 60 -1.98 1.32 16.22
N SER A 61 -2.36 0.24 16.89
CA SER A 61 -2.15 -1.12 16.42
C SER A 61 -2.89 -1.39 15.11
N SER A 62 -4.16 -0.96 15.04
CA SER A 62 -4.99 -1.08 13.85
C SER A 62 -4.40 -0.32 12.66
N ASN A 63 -3.79 0.85 12.90
CA ASN A 63 -3.13 1.63 11.85
C ASN A 63 -1.83 0.99 11.33
N ARG A 64 -1.15 0.13 12.10
CA ARG A 64 0.11 -0.56 11.71
C ARG A 64 -0.16 -1.81 10.87
N ARG A 65 -0.78 -1.64 9.69
CA ARG A 65 -1.25 -2.74 8.83
C ARG A 65 -0.60 -2.78 7.43
N ILE A 66 -0.83 -3.88 6.72
CA ILE A 66 -0.58 -4.02 5.27
C ILE A 66 -1.94 -4.28 4.60
N GLU A 67 -2.18 -3.62 3.47
CA GLU A 67 -3.35 -3.86 2.62
C GLU A 67 -2.90 -4.43 1.27
N ILE A 68 -3.66 -5.39 0.75
CA ILE A 68 -3.47 -5.95 -0.59
C ILE A 68 -4.67 -5.55 -1.41
N VAL A 69 -4.45 -4.67 -2.38
CA VAL A 69 -5.50 -4.19 -3.30
C VAL A 69 -5.39 -4.96 -4.61
N LEU A 70 -6.48 -5.61 -5.01
CA LEU A 70 -6.54 -6.38 -6.25
C LEU A 70 -7.22 -5.53 -7.32
N TYR A 71 -6.58 -5.44 -8.48
CA TYR A 71 -7.14 -4.77 -9.64
C TYR A 71 -7.45 -5.79 -10.74
N PRO A 72 -8.51 -5.56 -11.54
CA PRO A 72 -8.72 -6.29 -12.78
C PRO A 72 -7.51 -6.14 -13.73
N LYS A 73 -7.18 -7.19 -14.49
CA LYS A 73 -6.05 -7.17 -15.43
C LYS A 73 -6.23 -6.14 -16.55
N ASP A 74 -7.48 -5.87 -16.89
CA ASP A 74 -7.94 -4.94 -17.90
C ASP A 74 -8.27 -3.54 -17.33
N LEU A 75 -7.79 -3.21 -16.13
CA LEU A 75 -8.06 -1.92 -15.48
C LEU A 75 -7.83 -0.71 -16.41
N LYS A 76 -6.77 -0.73 -17.23
CA LYS A 76 -6.48 0.33 -18.20
C LYS A 76 -7.57 0.47 -19.27
N GLN A 77 -8.10 -0.66 -19.74
CA GLN A 77 -9.18 -0.69 -20.73
C GLN A 77 -10.47 -0.17 -20.10
N ILE A 78 -10.81 -0.65 -18.91
CA ILE A 78 -11.98 -0.20 -18.14
C ILE A 78 -11.92 1.32 -17.91
N ALA A 79 -10.78 1.85 -17.44
CA ALA A 79 -10.62 3.28 -17.19
C ALA A 79 -10.81 4.12 -18.47
N SER A 80 -10.21 3.71 -19.58
CA SER A 80 -10.35 4.41 -20.86
C SER A 80 -11.79 4.42 -21.42
N GLN A 81 -12.57 3.36 -21.17
CA GLN A 81 -13.97 3.26 -21.59
C GLN A 81 -14.88 4.18 -20.76
N VAL A 82 -14.59 4.36 -19.47
CA VAL A 82 -15.34 5.27 -18.58
C VAL A 82 -15.08 6.73 -18.96
N GLU A 83 -13.84 7.09 -19.25
CA GLU A 83 -13.45 8.45 -19.65
C GLU A 83 -14.12 8.88 -20.96
N THR A 84 -14.07 8.00 -21.98
CA THR A 84 -14.69 8.25 -23.29
C THR A 84 -16.21 8.37 -23.21
N SER A 85 -16.86 7.54 -22.39
CA SER A 85 -18.31 7.57 -22.17
C SER A 85 -18.78 8.85 -21.45
N THR A 86 -17.95 9.40 -20.56
CA THR A 86 -18.27 10.64 -19.83
C THR A 86 -18.09 11.88 -20.71
N SER A 87 -17.11 11.86 -21.64
CA SER A 87 -16.92 12.95 -22.61
C SER A 87 -17.95 12.97 -23.74
N ALA A 88 -18.56 11.83 -24.10
CA ALA A 88 -19.57 11.74 -25.15
C ALA A 88 -20.99 12.14 -24.69
N SER A 89 -21.20 12.31 -23.37
CA SER A 89 -22.47 12.70 -22.76
C SER A 89 -22.51 14.18 -22.33
N ARG A 90 -21.49 14.96 -22.69
CA ARG A 90 -21.45 16.43 -22.61
C ARG A 90 -21.45 17.03 -24.00
#